data_AF-A0A4U5UYH3-F1
#
_entry.id   AF-A0A4U5UYH3-F1
#
_cell.length_a   1.000
_cell.length_b   1.000
_cell.length_c   1.000
_cell.angle_alpha   90.00
_cell.angle_beta   90.00
_cell.angle_gamma   90.00
#
_symmetry.space_group_name_H-M   'P 1'
#
loop_
_entity.id
_entity.type
_entity.pdbx_description
1 polymer ?
#
loop_
_entity_poly.entity_id
_entity_poly.type
_entity_poly.pdbx_seq_one_letter_code
_entity_poly.pdbx_strand_id
1 'polypeptide(L)'
;MESICVVDNIGPLASLARDICPFPNYNPNPLFVNMLSPNSSLHLRKHYMEVQSSLTPQQLEDFTQGLRRTFGKEGKVTLGGVGVVALSLAVLFDTLAKQAKGECLSDSGPIPGLFIKNQRGYYPPHIYTISEYLRLVPHIANNPTRMREETERYVEQLKLDDQSLAKLGENHTVALEEDTTTINLMLGPFFGGHLNLHLVRIKNGTSNEFIRADLRPIGNPIMNLNCNPETADKDFLAVVQKSDSYTQEALQRCTNKGDMSETWLRFVAKLEFVDVLSLPYIAIGNNTVDSMIAQREDFDLKIDALGKWDK
;
A
#
# COMPACT_ATOMS: atom_id res chain seq x y z
N MET A 1 -20.62 16.91 -13.55
CA MET A 1 -19.40 16.11 -13.76
C MET A 1 -18.32 17.13 -14.12
N GLU A 2 -17.62 17.65 -13.10
CA GLU A 2 -16.54 18.62 -13.31
C GLU A 2 -15.40 17.95 -14.06
N SER A 3 -14.84 18.65 -15.04
CA SER A 3 -13.77 18.14 -15.89
C SER A 3 -12.48 18.06 -15.06
N ILE A 4 -12.20 16.88 -14.51
CA ILE A 4 -10.94 16.63 -13.81
C ILE A 4 -9.80 16.74 -14.82
N CYS A 5 -8.78 17.52 -14.48
CA CYS A 5 -7.52 17.54 -15.21
C CYS A 5 -6.90 16.15 -15.16
N VAL A 6 -6.98 15.40 -16.26
CA VAL A 6 -6.22 14.15 -16.43
C VAL A 6 -4.80 14.55 -16.84
N VAL A 7 -3.91 14.67 -15.87
CA VAL A 7 -2.47 14.72 -16.12
C VAL A 7 -1.97 13.30 -15.98
N ASP A 8 -1.33 12.74 -17.01
CA ASP A 8 -0.77 11.38 -16.94
C ASP A 8 0.35 11.23 -15.87
N ASN A 9 0.74 12.33 -15.21
CA ASN A 9 1.71 12.36 -14.11
C ASN A 9 1.70 13.74 -13.40
N ILE A 10 0.91 13.87 -12.33
CA ILE A 10 0.89 15.07 -11.46
C ILE A 10 2.11 15.18 -10.54
N GLY A 11 2.93 14.12 -10.44
CA GLY A 11 4.00 13.98 -9.45
C GLY A 11 4.97 15.17 -9.35
N PRO A 12 5.53 15.68 -10.46
CA PRO A 12 6.43 16.84 -10.43
C PRO A 12 5.76 18.11 -9.91
N LEU A 13 4.50 18.37 -10.31
CA LEU A 13 3.74 19.51 -9.80
C LEU A 13 3.43 19.36 -8.30
N ALA A 14 3.03 18.16 -7.87
CA ALA A 14 2.78 17.86 -6.46
C ALA A 14 4.05 18.00 -5.61
N SER A 15 5.21 17.62 -6.15
CA SER A 15 6.51 17.82 -5.48
C SER A 15 6.78 19.31 -5.23
N LEU A 16 6.68 20.15 -6.27
CA LEU A 16 6.88 21.59 -6.12
C LEU A 16 5.84 22.24 -5.19
N ALA A 17 4.59 21.79 -5.27
CA ALA A 17 3.54 22.28 -4.40
C ALA A 17 3.84 21.95 -2.92
N ARG A 18 4.32 20.74 -2.62
CA ARG A 18 4.74 20.34 -1.26
C ARG A 18 5.93 21.13 -0.73
N ASP A 19 6.88 21.49 -1.59
CA ASP A 19 8.05 22.28 -1.18
C ASP A 19 7.66 23.69 -0.73
N ILE A 20 6.55 24.23 -1.25
CA ILE A 20 6.07 25.58 -0.97
C ILE A 20 5.03 25.58 0.14
N CYS A 21 4.08 24.65 0.07
CA CYS A 21 3.02 24.47 1.04
C CYS A 21 2.96 22.99 1.42
N PRO A 22 3.62 22.58 2.51
CA PRO A 22 3.74 21.17 2.83
C PRO A 22 2.37 20.51 3.03
N PHE A 23 2.16 19.37 2.38
CA PHE A 23 1.03 18.47 2.60
C PHE A 23 1.49 17.01 2.49
N PRO A 24 0.72 16.04 3.00
CA PRO A 24 1.15 14.66 3.06
C PRO A 24 1.45 14.08 1.67
N ASN A 25 2.45 13.19 1.60
CA ASN A 25 2.60 12.35 0.43
C ASN A 25 1.55 11.24 0.47
N TYR A 26 0.57 11.33 -0.44
CA TYR A 26 -0.54 10.38 -0.51
C TYR A 26 -0.14 9.06 -1.15
N ASN A 27 1.04 8.94 -1.77
CA ASN A 27 1.46 7.69 -2.39
C ASN A 27 1.64 6.59 -1.32
N PRO A 28 0.84 5.50 -1.39
CA PRO A 28 1.04 4.37 -0.51
C PRO A 28 2.38 3.71 -0.83
N ASN A 29 2.86 2.88 0.09
CA ASN A 29 4.04 2.09 -0.17
C ASN A 29 3.86 1.26 -1.46
N PRO A 30 4.82 1.28 -2.41
CA PRO A 30 4.71 0.51 -3.65
C PRO A 30 4.48 -0.99 -3.44
N LEU A 31 4.89 -1.55 -2.30
CA LEU A 31 4.61 -2.95 -1.94
C LEU A 31 3.11 -3.26 -1.95
N PHE A 32 2.25 -2.32 -1.55
CA PHE A 32 0.81 -2.54 -1.52
C PHE A 32 0.26 -2.85 -2.92
N VAL A 33 0.55 -1.99 -3.89
CA VAL A 33 0.06 -2.16 -5.27
C VAL A 33 0.80 -3.26 -6.00
N ASN A 34 2.10 -3.42 -5.77
CA ASN A 34 2.91 -4.43 -6.46
C ASN A 34 2.55 -5.85 -6.01
N MET A 35 2.41 -6.07 -4.70
CA MET A 35 2.13 -7.41 -4.15
C MET A 35 0.65 -7.76 -4.17
N LEU A 36 -0.25 -6.77 -4.17
CA LEU A 36 -1.68 -6.98 -4.42
C LEU A 36 -2.02 -6.79 -5.91
N SER A 37 -1.17 -7.32 -6.79
CA SER A 37 -1.40 -7.34 -8.22
C SER A 37 -1.35 -8.75 -8.81
N PRO A 38 -1.86 -8.93 -10.03
CA PRO A 38 -1.67 -10.15 -10.82
C PRO A 38 -0.20 -10.51 -11.08
N ASN A 39 0.72 -9.55 -11.00
CA ASN A 39 2.16 -9.74 -11.22
C ASN A 39 2.96 -9.85 -9.91
N SER A 40 2.27 -10.10 -8.79
CA SER A 40 2.85 -10.13 -7.44
C SER A 40 4.09 -10.99 -7.32
N SER A 41 4.13 -12.17 -7.95
CA SER A 41 5.29 -13.07 -7.94
C SER A 41 6.54 -12.45 -8.56
N LEU A 42 6.38 -11.79 -9.72
CA LEU A 42 7.48 -11.07 -10.37
C LEU A 42 7.97 -9.91 -9.52
N HIS A 43 7.05 -9.12 -8.95
CA HIS A 43 7.42 -8.01 -8.08
C HIS A 43 8.12 -8.48 -6.81
N LEU A 44 7.65 -9.57 -6.20
CA LEU A 44 8.25 -10.14 -5.01
C LEU A 44 9.67 -10.63 -5.28
N ARG A 45 9.90 -11.33 -6.40
CA ARG A 45 11.25 -11.75 -6.80
C ARG A 45 12.19 -10.57 -6.97
N LYS A 46 11.77 -9.53 -7.71
CA LYS A 46 12.58 -8.31 -7.90
C LYS A 46 12.92 -7.66 -6.57
N HIS A 47 11.92 -7.47 -5.71
CA HIS A 47 12.11 -6.86 -4.40
C HIS A 47 13.04 -7.70 -3.51
N TYR A 48 12.90 -9.03 -3.51
CA TYR A 48 13.79 -9.94 -2.79
C TYR A 48 15.25 -9.81 -3.25
N MET A 49 15.48 -9.75 -4.56
CA MET A 49 16.83 -9.55 -5.13
C MET A 49 17.41 -8.17 -4.77
N GLU A 50 16.59 -7.11 -4.87
CA GLU A 50 16.99 -5.75 -4.50
C GLU A 50 17.40 -5.67 -3.03
N VAL A 51 16.58 -6.22 -2.12
CA VAL A 51 16.88 -6.27 -0.68
C VAL A 51 18.21 -6.97 -0.45
N GLN A 52 18.40 -8.18 -1.00
CA GLN A 52 19.65 -8.94 -0.84
C GLN A 52 20.87 -8.19 -1.38
N SER A 53 20.74 -7.52 -2.53
CA SER A 53 21.83 -6.75 -3.15
C SER A 53 22.24 -5.51 -2.34
N SER A 54 21.35 -5.02 -1.46
CA SER A 54 21.61 -3.86 -0.60
C SER A 54 22.40 -4.20 0.68
N LEU A 55 22.63 -5.49 0.95
CA LEU A 55 23.25 -5.98 2.18
C LEU A 55 24.74 -6.28 1.98
N THR A 56 25.55 -6.00 3.00
CA THR A 56 26.93 -6.51 3.04
C THR A 56 26.93 -8.04 3.20
N PRO A 57 28.04 -8.75 2.92
CA PRO A 57 28.09 -10.20 3.05
C PRO A 57 27.68 -10.72 4.44
N GLN A 58 28.06 -10.02 5.52
CA GLN A 58 27.66 -10.40 6.88
C GLN A 58 26.16 -10.17 7.11
N GLN A 59 25.65 -9.02 6.68
CA GLN A 59 24.23 -8.70 6.79
C GLN A 59 23.36 -9.65 5.98
N LEU A 60 23.83 -10.08 4.81
CA LEU A 60 23.15 -11.07 3.98
C LEU A 60 23.11 -12.45 4.65
N GLU A 61 24.15 -12.84 5.39
CA GLU A 61 24.14 -14.08 6.18
C GLU A 61 23.13 -13.99 7.32
N ASP A 62 23.09 -12.87 8.06
CA ASP A 62 22.14 -12.64 9.14
C ASP A 62 20.68 -12.62 8.62
N PHE A 63 20.45 -11.93 7.50
CA PHE A 63 19.18 -11.92 6.79
C PHE A 63 18.74 -13.33 6.37
N THR A 64 19.64 -14.09 5.72
CA THR A 64 19.39 -15.47 5.30
C THR A 64 19.09 -16.38 6.50
N GLN A 65 19.80 -16.17 7.62
CA GLN A 65 19.54 -16.90 8.86
C GLN A 65 18.15 -16.57 9.41
N GLY A 66 17.72 -15.31 9.37
CA GLY A 66 16.37 -14.88 9.73
C GLY A 66 15.30 -15.61 8.92
N LEU A 67 15.46 -15.67 7.60
CA LEU A 67 14.53 -16.39 6.73
C LEU A 67 14.47 -17.89 7.04
N ARG A 68 15.61 -18.54 7.28
CA ARG A 68 15.64 -19.95 7.69
C ARG A 68 15.01 -20.20 9.05
N ARG A 69 15.13 -19.27 9.99
CA ARG A 69 14.44 -19.39 11.29
C ARG A 69 12.92 -19.37 11.11
N THR A 70 12.42 -18.59 10.16
CA THR A 70 10.99 -18.45 9.88
C THR A 70 10.43 -19.60 9.03
N PHE A 71 11.12 -19.98 7.95
CA PHE A 71 10.60 -20.93 6.94
C PHE A 71 11.31 -22.30 6.93
N GLY A 72 12.29 -22.50 7.80
CA GLY A 72 13.10 -23.71 7.84
C GLY A 72 14.08 -23.83 6.66
N LYS A 73 14.67 -25.02 6.52
CA LYS A 73 15.68 -25.29 5.48
C LYS A 73 15.10 -25.42 4.08
N GLU A 74 13.84 -25.81 3.96
CA GLU A 74 13.19 -25.99 2.65
C GLU A 74 13.03 -24.65 1.93
N GLY A 75 12.78 -23.55 2.65
CA GLY A 75 12.67 -22.21 2.08
C GLY A 75 11.49 -22.00 1.13
N LYS A 76 10.62 -23.00 1.00
CA LYS A 76 9.40 -22.92 0.20
C LYS A 76 8.27 -22.31 1.02
N VAL A 77 7.53 -21.37 0.42
CA VAL A 77 6.37 -20.73 1.02
C VAL A 77 5.14 -20.98 0.15
N THR A 78 4.17 -21.73 0.70
CA THR A 78 2.92 -22.08 0.01
C THR A 78 2.12 -20.83 -0.33
N LEU A 79 1.72 -20.70 -1.60
CA LEU A 79 1.07 -19.49 -2.15
C LEU A 79 1.89 -18.20 -1.91
N GLY A 80 3.19 -18.33 -1.67
CA GLY A 80 4.07 -17.21 -1.32
C GLY A 80 4.18 -16.14 -2.40
N GLY A 81 4.01 -16.52 -3.66
CA GLY A 81 4.15 -15.62 -4.81
C GLY A 81 2.90 -14.77 -5.07
N VAL A 82 1.83 -14.89 -4.28
CA VAL A 82 0.54 -14.27 -4.62
C VAL A 82 -0.07 -13.42 -3.51
N GLY A 83 -0.51 -12.20 -3.87
CA GLY A 83 -1.40 -11.37 -3.06
C GLY A 83 -0.89 -11.08 -1.65
N VAL A 84 -1.75 -11.31 -0.65
CA VAL A 84 -1.45 -10.98 0.76
C VAL A 84 -0.26 -11.75 1.34
N VAL A 85 0.05 -12.95 0.83
CA VAL A 85 1.23 -13.70 1.26
C VAL A 85 2.49 -13.08 0.68
N ALA A 86 2.47 -12.70 -0.59
CA ALA A 86 3.58 -11.96 -1.20
C ALA A 86 3.83 -10.62 -0.49
N LEU A 87 2.76 -9.91 -0.12
CA LEU A 87 2.88 -8.67 0.64
C LEU A 87 3.53 -8.90 2.02
N SER A 88 3.11 -9.96 2.72
CA SER A 88 3.70 -10.34 4.00
C SER A 88 5.18 -10.71 3.87
N LEU A 89 5.56 -11.45 2.82
CA LEU A 89 6.96 -11.79 2.55
C LEU A 89 7.79 -10.54 2.25
N ALA A 90 7.30 -9.62 1.43
CA ALA A 90 7.99 -8.36 1.15
C ALA A 90 8.24 -7.55 2.43
N VAL A 91 7.22 -7.41 3.28
CA VAL A 91 7.37 -6.78 4.60
C VAL A 91 8.40 -7.49 5.46
N LEU A 92 8.39 -8.82 5.48
CA LEU A 92 9.38 -9.60 6.22
C LEU A 92 10.79 -9.35 5.69
N PHE A 93 10.97 -9.26 4.36
CA PHE A 93 12.27 -8.97 3.77
C PHE A 93 12.80 -7.61 4.23
N ASP A 94 12.00 -6.55 4.16
CA ASP A 94 12.36 -5.23 4.68
C ASP A 94 12.68 -5.27 6.18
N THR A 95 11.89 -6.03 6.95
CA THR A 95 12.06 -6.18 8.41
C THR A 95 13.41 -6.84 8.74
N LEU A 96 13.70 -7.98 8.11
CA LEU A 96 14.96 -8.70 8.32
C LEU A 96 16.17 -7.92 7.81
N ALA A 97 16.03 -7.19 6.70
CA ALA A 97 17.10 -6.37 6.16
C ALA A 97 17.46 -5.21 7.10
N LYS A 98 16.45 -4.55 7.69
CA LYS A 98 16.63 -3.52 8.71
C LYS A 98 17.30 -4.09 9.97
N GLN A 99 16.87 -5.26 10.45
CA GLN A 99 17.52 -5.95 11.57
C GLN A 99 18.99 -6.25 11.29
N ALA A 100 19.30 -6.78 10.10
CA ALA A 100 20.67 -7.07 9.70
C ALA A 100 21.53 -5.79 9.63
N LYS A 101 20.93 -4.65 9.23
CA LYS A 101 21.58 -3.33 9.27
C LYS A 101 21.71 -2.73 10.66
N GLY A 102 21.15 -3.37 11.69
CA GLY A 102 21.16 -2.87 13.07
C GLY A 102 20.15 -1.76 13.35
N GLU A 103 19.14 -1.60 12.49
CA GLU A 103 18.09 -0.60 12.67
C GLU A 103 17.06 -1.06 13.73
N CYS A 104 16.57 -0.11 14.55
CA CYS A 104 15.52 -0.39 15.52
C CYS A 104 14.17 -0.62 14.81
N LEU A 105 13.48 -1.69 15.21
CA LEU A 105 12.13 -1.99 14.74
C LEU A 105 11.09 -1.71 15.83
N SER A 106 9.87 -1.37 15.41
CA SER A 106 8.72 -1.27 16.29
C SER A 106 7.99 -2.61 16.34
N ASP A 107 7.92 -3.20 17.53
CA ASP A 107 7.33 -4.53 17.74
C ASP A 107 5.80 -4.48 17.87
N SER A 108 5.20 -3.33 18.18
CA SER A 108 3.79 -3.21 18.59
C SER A 108 2.91 -2.30 17.75
N GLY A 109 3.48 -1.54 16.81
CA GLY A 109 2.72 -0.60 15.97
C GLY A 109 2.29 -1.17 14.62
N PRO A 110 1.59 -0.42 13.77
CA PRO A 110 1.47 -0.76 12.35
C PRO A 110 2.84 -0.86 11.68
N ILE A 111 2.94 -1.66 10.62
CA ILE A 111 4.20 -1.86 9.90
C ILE A 111 4.70 -0.50 9.37
N PRO A 112 5.84 0.03 9.86
CA PRO A 112 6.27 1.37 9.53
C PRO A 112 6.54 1.54 8.03
N GLY A 113 6.03 2.63 7.45
CA GLY A 113 6.21 2.95 6.04
C GLY A 113 5.31 2.17 5.09
N LEU A 114 4.50 1.21 5.57
CA LEU A 114 3.51 0.51 4.76
C LEU A 114 2.20 1.32 4.61
N PHE A 115 1.84 2.07 5.66
CA PHE A 115 0.63 2.89 5.74
C PHE A 115 0.96 4.37 5.89
N ILE A 116 0.01 5.23 5.54
CA ILE A 116 0.22 6.68 5.59
C ILE A 116 -0.08 7.18 6.99
N LYS A 117 0.94 7.72 7.66
CA LYS A 117 0.79 8.27 9.00
C LYS A 117 0.17 9.66 8.92
N ASN A 118 -0.97 9.87 9.58
CA ASN A 118 -1.50 11.23 9.72
C ASN A 118 -0.65 12.07 10.69
N GLN A 119 -0.81 13.39 10.67
CA GLN A 119 -0.02 14.29 11.53
C GLN A 119 -0.20 14.03 13.04
N ARG A 120 -1.33 13.44 13.42
CA ARG A 120 -1.66 13.07 14.81
C ARG A 120 -1.17 11.67 15.20
N GLY A 121 -0.58 10.92 14.27
CA GLY A 121 -0.13 9.55 14.47
C GLY A 121 -1.24 8.49 14.63
N TYR A 122 -2.48 8.82 14.31
CA TYR A 122 -3.62 7.92 14.38
C TYR A 122 -3.74 7.04 13.12
N TYR A 123 -4.14 5.79 13.31
CA TYR A 123 -4.51 4.87 12.24
C TYR A 123 -5.92 4.32 12.46
N PRO A 124 -6.72 4.18 11.39
CA PRO A 124 -7.97 3.43 11.44
C PRO A 124 -7.79 2.01 12.01
N PRO A 125 -8.79 1.42 12.70
CA PRO A 125 -8.68 0.11 13.35
C PRO A 125 -8.20 -1.01 12.42
N HIS A 126 -8.69 -1.04 11.17
CA HIS A 126 -8.34 -2.06 10.20
C HIS A 126 -6.83 -2.09 9.87
N ILE A 127 -6.11 -0.97 10.02
CA ILE A 127 -4.66 -0.92 9.79
C ILE A 127 -3.90 -1.78 10.82
N TYR A 128 -4.38 -1.81 12.06
CA TYR A 128 -3.80 -2.67 13.09
C TYR A 128 -4.04 -4.13 12.76
N THR A 129 -5.29 -4.50 12.43
CA THR A 129 -5.68 -5.84 12.01
C THR A 129 -4.87 -6.34 10.82
N ILE A 130 -4.70 -5.51 9.77
CA ILE A 130 -3.86 -5.85 8.61
C ILE A 130 -2.41 -6.06 9.04
N SER A 131 -1.88 -5.18 9.88
CA SER A 131 -0.49 -5.26 10.35
C SER A 131 -0.23 -6.54 11.16
N GLU A 132 -1.17 -6.94 12.00
CA GLU A 132 -1.09 -8.19 12.76
C GLU A 132 -1.13 -9.41 11.82
N TYR A 133 -2.07 -9.43 10.87
CA TYR A 133 -2.15 -10.52 9.90
C TYR A 133 -0.84 -10.66 9.10
N LEU A 134 -0.33 -9.56 8.55
CA LEU A 134 0.91 -9.56 7.76
C LEU A 134 2.12 -10.07 8.55
N ARG A 135 2.17 -9.88 9.88
CA ARG A 135 3.22 -10.44 10.75
C ARG A 135 3.00 -11.91 11.08
N LEU A 136 1.76 -12.35 11.12
CA LEU A 136 1.40 -13.73 11.42
C LEU A 136 1.71 -14.67 10.24
N VAL A 137 1.39 -14.23 9.02
CA VAL A 137 1.48 -15.03 7.79
C VAL A 137 2.80 -15.79 7.62
N PRO A 138 4.00 -15.22 7.84
CA PRO A 138 5.26 -15.94 7.67
C PRO A 138 5.38 -17.19 8.54
N HIS A 139 4.67 -17.23 9.66
CA HIS A 139 4.70 -18.34 10.61
C HIS A 139 3.61 -19.39 10.37
N ILE A 140 2.66 -19.12 9.48
CA ILE A 140 1.50 -19.99 9.25
C ILE A 140 1.29 -20.37 7.77
N ALA A 141 1.94 -19.69 6.82
CA ALA A 141 1.72 -19.89 5.37
C ALA A 141 1.87 -21.36 4.94
N ASN A 142 2.82 -22.10 5.51
CA ASN A 142 3.06 -23.51 5.19
C ASN A 142 2.15 -24.50 5.93
N ASN A 143 1.20 -24.02 6.73
CA ASN A 143 0.17 -24.84 7.36
C ASN A 143 -1.19 -24.44 6.77
N PRO A 144 -1.68 -25.12 5.71
CA PRO A 144 -2.90 -24.72 5.01
C PRO A 144 -4.14 -24.63 5.91
N THR A 145 -4.25 -25.53 6.90
CA THR A 145 -5.36 -25.53 7.86
C THR A 145 -5.34 -24.27 8.71
N ARG A 146 -4.21 -23.98 9.35
CA ARG A 146 -4.06 -22.78 10.20
C ARG A 146 -4.14 -21.49 9.37
N MET A 147 -3.55 -21.49 8.18
CA MET A 147 -3.61 -20.35 7.25
C MET A 147 -5.06 -20.01 6.88
N ARG A 148 -5.89 -21.03 6.60
CA ARG A 148 -7.31 -20.85 6.34
C ARG A 148 -8.05 -20.28 7.55
N GLU A 149 -7.91 -20.90 8.72
CA GLU A 149 -8.63 -20.51 9.95
C GLU A 149 -8.30 -19.07 10.37
N GLU A 150 -7.02 -18.70 10.34
CA GLU A 150 -6.62 -17.33 10.66
C GLU A 150 -7.08 -16.34 9.57
N THR A 151 -6.98 -16.70 8.30
CA THR A 151 -7.48 -15.85 7.21
C THR A 151 -8.98 -15.58 7.36
N GLU A 152 -9.80 -16.59 7.70
CA GLU A 152 -11.23 -16.42 7.99
C GLU A 152 -11.45 -15.48 9.18
N ARG A 153 -10.72 -15.69 10.28
CA ARG A 153 -10.80 -14.84 11.47
C ARG A 153 -10.50 -13.38 11.14
N TYR A 154 -9.45 -13.11 10.36
CA TYR A 154 -9.06 -11.76 9.97
C TYR A 154 -10.02 -11.14 8.95
N VAL A 155 -10.64 -11.92 8.05
CA VAL A 155 -11.74 -11.42 7.18
C VAL A 155 -12.90 -10.92 8.03
N GLU A 156 -13.32 -11.67 9.05
CA GLU A 156 -14.40 -11.24 9.94
C GLU A 156 -13.99 -10.05 10.82
N GLN A 157 -12.76 -10.02 11.32
CA GLN A 157 -12.25 -8.88 12.09
C GLN A 157 -12.26 -7.59 11.26
N LEU A 158 -11.87 -7.63 9.98
CA LEU A 158 -11.91 -6.46 9.11
C LEU A 158 -13.34 -5.93 8.88
N LYS A 159 -14.34 -6.81 8.85
CA LYS A 159 -15.76 -6.39 8.81
C LYS A 159 -16.17 -5.67 10.10
N LEU A 160 -15.75 -6.19 11.26
CA LEU A 160 -16.01 -5.55 12.55
C LEU A 160 -15.31 -4.20 12.67
N ASP A 161 -14.09 -4.08 12.16
CA ASP A 161 -13.34 -2.83 12.13
C ASP A 161 -14.04 -1.77 11.27
N ASP A 162 -14.57 -2.16 10.12
CA ASP A 162 -15.36 -1.28 9.26
C ASP A 162 -16.66 -0.82 9.95
N GLN A 163 -17.38 -1.72 10.62
CA GLN A 163 -18.57 -1.35 11.41
C GLN A 163 -18.23 -0.40 12.57
N SER A 164 -17.08 -0.63 13.22
CA SER A 164 -16.53 0.23 14.28
C SER A 164 -16.22 1.64 13.75
N LEU A 165 -15.64 1.75 12.55
CA LEU A 165 -15.29 3.02 11.93
C LEU A 165 -16.49 3.97 11.78
N ALA A 166 -17.68 3.45 11.48
CA ALA A 166 -18.89 4.27 11.40
C ALA A 166 -19.17 4.98 12.75
N LYS A 167 -19.12 4.24 13.86
CA LYS A 167 -19.32 4.79 15.21
C LYS A 167 -18.20 5.74 15.63
N LEU A 168 -16.96 5.45 15.26
CA LEU A 168 -15.82 6.32 15.54
C LEU A 168 -15.89 7.65 14.79
N GLY A 169 -16.46 7.64 13.58
CA GLY A 169 -16.79 8.84 12.82
C GLY A 169 -17.85 9.69 13.51
N GLU A 170 -18.97 9.08 13.93
CA GLU A 170 -20.04 9.77 14.68
C GLU A 170 -19.51 10.43 15.96
N ASN A 171 -18.60 9.74 16.66
CA ASN A 171 -17.99 10.25 17.89
C ASN A 171 -16.83 11.24 17.65
N HIS A 172 -16.49 11.55 16.38
CA HIS A 172 -15.38 12.42 15.99
C HIS A 172 -14.01 11.99 16.57
N THR A 173 -13.88 10.72 16.97
CA THR A 173 -12.64 10.14 17.48
C THR A 173 -11.64 9.92 16.34
N VAL A 174 -12.16 9.79 15.11
CA VAL A 174 -11.38 9.62 13.88
C VAL A 174 -11.83 10.64 12.86
N ALA A 175 -10.89 11.38 12.32
CA ALA A 175 -11.16 12.35 11.26
C ALA A 175 -11.28 11.63 9.92
N LEU A 176 -12.44 11.01 9.67
CA LEU A 176 -12.70 10.20 8.46
C LEU A 176 -12.59 11.01 7.15
N GLU A 177 -12.81 12.31 7.24
CA GLU A 177 -12.75 13.25 6.13
C GLU A 177 -11.33 13.81 5.90
N GLU A 178 -10.34 13.50 6.74
CA GLU A 178 -8.95 13.93 6.50
C GLU A 178 -8.30 13.09 5.40
N ASP A 179 -7.63 13.76 4.47
CA ASP A 179 -6.89 13.20 3.33
C ASP A 179 -6.16 11.86 3.61
N THR A 180 -5.23 11.83 4.56
CA THR A 180 -4.43 10.63 4.89
C THR A 180 -5.27 9.50 5.50
N THR A 181 -6.29 9.84 6.28
CA THR A 181 -7.25 8.88 6.82
C THR A 181 -8.05 8.26 5.68
N THR A 182 -8.51 9.07 4.73
CA THR A 182 -9.27 8.61 3.57
C THR A 182 -8.45 7.65 2.68
N ILE A 183 -7.16 7.91 2.46
CA ILE A 183 -6.29 6.95 1.76
C ILE A 183 -6.22 5.62 2.51
N ASN A 184 -5.99 5.65 3.83
CA ASN A 184 -5.96 4.42 4.62
C ASN A 184 -7.31 3.68 4.61
N LEU A 185 -8.43 4.40 4.61
CA LEU A 185 -9.78 3.84 4.46
C LEU A 185 -10.02 3.18 3.09
N MET A 186 -9.31 3.61 2.05
CA MET A 186 -9.31 2.94 0.74
C MET A 186 -8.45 1.67 0.74
N LEU A 187 -7.27 1.73 1.36
CA LEU A 187 -6.34 0.58 1.41
C LEU A 187 -6.91 -0.62 2.18
N GLY A 188 -7.78 -0.36 3.16
CA GLY A 188 -8.42 -1.41 3.97
C GLY A 188 -9.27 -2.39 3.16
N PRO A 189 -10.36 -1.92 2.51
CA PRO A 189 -11.18 -2.73 1.60
C PRO A 189 -10.38 -3.37 0.47
N PHE A 190 -9.38 -2.66 -0.08
CA PHE A 190 -8.50 -3.23 -1.11
C PHE A 190 -7.73 -4.45 -0.59
N PHE A 191 -7.12 -4.34 0.59
CA PHE A 191 -6.50 -5.48 1.27
C PHE A 191 -7.50 -6.59 1.56
N GLY A 192 -8.68 -6.24 2.10
CA GLY A 192 -9.75 -7.19 2.42
C GLY A 192 -10.24 -7.99 1.20
N GLY A 193 -10.31 -7.36 0.02
CA GLY A 193 -10.58 -8.05 -1.24
C GLY A 193 -9.51 -9.10 -1.56
N HIS A 194 -8.23 -8.74 -1.45
CA HIS A 194 -7.13 -9.69 -1.68
C HIS A 194 -7.05 -10.79 -0.62
N LEU A 195 -7.47 -10.51 0.62
CA LEU A 195 -7.59 -11.50 1.68
C LEU A 195 -8.69 -12.53 1.36
N ASN A 196 -9.84 -12.08 0.88
CA ASN A 196 -10.91 -12.97 0.39
C ASN A 196 -10.46 -13.80 -0.82
N LEU A 197 -9.76 -13.19 -1.79
CA LEU A 197 -9.16 -13.94 -2.92
C LEU A 197 -8.23 -15.04 -2.42
N HIS A 198 -7.39 -14.73 -1.43
CA HIS A 198 -6.50 -15.72 -0.84
C HIS A 198 -7.25 -16.86 -0.15
N LEU A 199 -8.32 -16.55 0.58
CA LEU A 199 -9.17 -17.56 1.21
C LEU A 199 -9.79 -18.52 0.17
N VAL A 200 -10.31 -17.99 -0.94
CA VAL A 200 -10.84 -18.80 -2.04
C VAL A 200 -9.75 -19.69 -2.65
N ARG A 201 -8.53 -19.16 -2.82
CA ARG A 201 -7.38 -19.94 -3.32
C ARG A 201 -7.06 -21.12 -2.39
N ILE A 202 -6.98 -20.90 -1.07
CA ILE A 202 -6.70 -21.97 -0.10
C ILE A 202 -7.79 -23.04 -0.10
N LYS A 203 -9.05 -22.63 -0.25
CA LYS A 203 -10.21 -23.56 -0.30
C LYS A 203 -10.34 -24.32 -1.61
N ASN A 204 -9.52 -24.01 -2.61
CA ASN A 204 -9.73 -24.44 -3.99
C ASN A 204 -11.12 -24.07 -4.55
N GLY A 205 -11.66 -22.94 -4.09
CA GLY A 205 -12.99 -22.47 -4.48
C GLY A 205 -13.04 -21.77 -5.84
N THR A 206 -14.21 -21.25 -6.17
CA THR A 206 -14.49 -20.54 -7.43
C THR A 206 -14.84 -19.06 -7.20
N SER A 207 -14.95 -18.28 -8.27
CA SER A 207 -15.34 -16.85 -8.18
C SER A 207 -16.70 -16.61 -7.54
N ASN A 208 -17.60 -17.60 -7.51
CA ASN A 208 -18.88 -17.50 -6.80
C ASN A 208 -18.74 -17.38 -5.28
N GLU A 209 -17.61 -17.84 -4.72
CA GLU A 209 -17.29 -17.75 -3.29
C GLU A 209 -16.55 -16.45 -2.94
N PHE A 210 -16.17 -15.66 -3.96
CA PHE A 210 -15.49 -14.40 -3.75
C PHE A 210 -16.48 -13.30 -3.34
N ILE A 211 -16.26 -12.75 -2.14
CA ILE A 211 -17.01 -11.61 -1.64
C ILE A 211 -16.25 -10.34 -2.05
N ARG A 212 -16.88 -9.51 -2.90
CA ARG A 212 -16.37 -8.17 -3.19
C ARG A 212 -16.43 -7.33 -1.92
N ALA A 213 -15.35 -6.60 -1.63
CA ALA A 213 -15.38 -5.61 -0.57
C ALA A 213 -16.35 -4.47 -0.96
N ASP A 214 -17.24 -4.10 -0.05
CA ASP A 214 -18.05 -2.91 -0.20
C ASP A 214 -17.14 -1.69 -0.11
N LEU A 215 -16.93 -1.03 -1.24
CA LEU A 215 -16.18 0.22 -1.29
C LEU A 215 -17.09 1.32 -0.73
N ARG A 216 -16.71 1.91 0.39
CA ARG A 216 -17.35 3.13 0.86
C ARG A 216 -17.16 4.22 -0.20
N PRO A 217 -18.22 5.01 -0.51
CA PRO A 217 -18.06 6.20 -1.32
C PRO A 217 -17.01 7.09 -0.68
N ILE A 218 -15.92 7.34 -1.39
CA ILE A 218 -14.90 8.26 -0.93
C ILE A 218 -15.43 9.67 -1.22
N GLY A 219 -15.78 10.40 -0.15
CA GLY A 219 -16.16 11.81 -0.25
C GLY A 219 -14.99 12.70 -0.64
N ASN A 220 -15.25 13.99 -0.84
CA ASN A 220 -14.19 14.99 -1.02
C ASN A 220 -13.48 15.21 0.33
N PRO A 221 -12.25 14.73 0.53
CA PRO A 221 -11.61 14.88 1.82
C PRO A 221 -11.11 16.32 2.01
N ILE A 222 -10.94 16.69 3.28
CA ILE A 222 -10.27 17.89 3.71
C ILE A 222 -8.77 17.73 3.46
N MET A 223 -8.25 18.52 2.51
CA MET A 223 -6.83 18.58 2.20
C MET A 223 -6.09 19.39 3.26
N ASN A 224 -5.19 18.73 3.99
CA ASN A 224 -4.44 19.32 5.09
C ASN A 224 -3.15 19.96 4.60
N LEU A 225 -3.28 21.20 4.12
CA LEU A 225 -2.15 22.05 3.74
C LEU A 225 -1.56 22.74 4.98
N ASN A 226 -0.26 22.60 5.20
CA ASN A 226 0.46 23.24 6.31
C ASN A 226 0.93 24.67 5.95
N CYS A 227 0.06 25.45 5.32
CA CYS A 227 0.29 26.85 4.98
C CYS A 227 -1.04 27.59 4.78
N ASN A 228 -0.98 28.91 4.54
CA ASN A 228 -2.09 29.67 3.97
C ASN A 228 -2.02 29.58 2.43
N PRO A 229 -2.90 28.80 1.78
CA PRO A 229 -2.78 28.55 0.35
C PRO A 229 -3.08 29.78 -0.50
N GLU A 230 -3.90 30.72 -0.03
CA GLU A 230 -4.20 31.96 -0.76
C GLU A 230 -2.98 32.87 -0.90
N THR A 231 -2.07 32.81 0.09
CA THR A 231 -0.82 33.56 0.08
C THR A 231 0.26 32.83 -0.73
N ALA A 232 0.36 31.51 -0.54
CA ALA A 232 1.42 30.68 -1.13
C ALA A 232 1.20 30.38 -2.63
N ASP A 233 -0.01 30.57 -3.16
CA ASP A 233 -0.33 30.26 -4.57
C ASP A 233 0.52 31.07 -5.57
N LYS A 234 0.83 32.33 -5.22
CA LYS A 234 1.68 33.19 -6.06
C LYS A 234 3.10 32.67 -6.14
N ASP A 235 3.63 32.19 -5.03
CA ASP A 235 4.98 31.61 -4.97
C ASP A 235 5.02 30.29 -5.76
N PHE A 236 3.97 29.47 -5.65
CA PHE A 236 3.80 28.26 -6.46
C PHE A 236 3.84 28.54 -7.95
N LEU A 237 3.03 29.48 -8.43
CA LEU A 237 3.02 29.84 -9.85
C LEU A 237 4.37 30.41 -10.32
N ALA A 238 5.03 31.22 -9.50
CA ALA A 238 6.35 31.76 -9.82
C ALA A 238 7.44 30.68 -9.89
N VAL A 239 7.36 29.64 -9.06
CA VAL A 239 8.27 28.49 -9.12
C VAL A 239 7.98 27.62 -10.35
N VAL A 240 6.72 27.34 -10.67
CA VAL A 240 6.37 26.58 -11.88
C VAL A 240 6.79 27.31 -13.16
N GLN A 241 6.68 28.63 -13.22
CA GLN A 241 7.17 29.40 -14.39
C GLN A 241 8.69 29.30 -14.61
N LYS A 242 9.44 28.94 -13.56
CA LYS A 242 10.90 28.78 -13.60
C LYS A 242 11.34 27.32 -13.70
N SER A 243 10.41 26.36 -13.64
CA SER A 243 10.73 24.93 -13.75
C SER A 243 10.91 24.51 -15.21
N ASP A 244 11.22 23.24 -15.44
CA ASP A 244 11.36 22.67 -16.78
C ASP A 244 10.06 22.74 -17.60
N SER A 245 10.19 22.59 -18.92
CA SER A 245 9.04 22.68 -19.85
C SER A 245 7.97 21.62 -19.58
N TYR A 246 8.35 20.44 -19.07
CA TYR A 246 7.40 19.37 -18.78
C TYR A 246 6.48 19.75 -17.61
N THR A 247 7.04 20.34 -16.56
CA THR A 247 6.27 20.81 -15.40
C THR A 247 5.37 22.00 -15.77
N GLN A 248 5.84 22.91 -16.63
CA GLN A 248 5.03 24.01 -17.15
C GLN A 248 3.84 23.51 -18.00
N GLU A 249 4.08 22.55 -18.89
CA GLU A 249 3.03 21.92 -19.70
C GLU A 249 1.99 21.21 -18.85
N ALA A 250 2.42 20.53 -17.78
CA ALA A 250 1.51 19.85 -16.87
C ALA A 250 0.51 20.83 -16.24
N LEU A 251 0.98 22.02 -15.81
CA LEU A 251 0.10 23.06 -15.26
C LEU A 251 -0.87 23.59 -16.33
N GLN A 252 -0.36 23.86 -17.53
CA GLN A 252 -1.17 24.39 -18.64
C GLN A 252 -2.30 23.44 -19.05
N ARG A 253 -2.07 22.12 -19.03
CA ARG A 253 -3.10 21.11 -19.31
C ARG A 253 -4.25 21.17 -18.30
N CYS A 254 -3.99 21.63 -17.08
CA CYS A 254 -5.02 21.81 -16.06
C CYS A 254 -5.74 23.15 -16.13
N THR A 255 -5.09 24.20 -16.65
CA THR A 255 -5.71 25.53 -16.76
C THR A 255 -6.85 25.57 -17.79
N ASN A 256 -6.81 24.70 -18.82
CA ASN A 256 -7.75 24.74 -19.94
C ASN A 256 -9.12 24.07 -19.67
N LYS A 257 -9.43 23.65 -18.43
CA LYS A 257 -10.57 22.74 -18.15
C LYS A 257 -11.64 23.21 -17.15
N GLY A 258 -11.56 24.42 -16.58
CA GLY A 258 -12.69 24.93 -15.78
C GLY A 258 -12.37 26.14 -14.91
N ASP A 259 -13.44 26.78 -14.41
CA ASP A 259 -13.40 27.85 -13.41
C ASP A 259 -12.88 27.27 -12.09
N MET A 260 -11.65 27.62 -11.69
CA MET A 260 -11.08 27.15 -10.44
C MET A 260 -11.58 28.03 -9.29
N SER A 261 -12.61 27.55 -8.58
CA SER A 261 -13.07 28.17 -7.34
C SER A 261 -12.11 27.95 -6.16
N GLU A 262 -10.97 27.28 -6.36
CA GLU A 262 -9.97 26.93 -5.36
C GLU A 262 -8.56 27.34 -5.79
N THR A 263 -7.64 27.46 -4.82
CA THR A 263 -6.22 27.76 -5.08
C THR A 263 -5.52 26.62 -5.82
N TRP A 264 -4.47 26.93 -6.59
CA TRP A 264 -3.68 25.91 -7.29
C TRP A 264 -3.09 24.88 -6.33
N LEU A 265 -2.63 25.30 -5.17
CA LEU A 265 -2.09 24.38 -4.16
C LEU A 265 -3.13 23.35 -3.69
N ARG A 266 -4.39 23.78 -3.45
CA ARG A 266 -5.48 22.85 -3.09
C ARG A 266 -5.85 21.94 -4.25
N PHE A 267 -5.90 22.49 -5.45
CA PHE A 267 -6.20 21.75 -6.66
C PHE A 267 -5.16 20.66 -6.96
N VAL A 268 -3.86 20.98 -6.88
CA VAL A 268 -2.77 20.02 -7.07
C VAL A 268 -2.79 18.92 -6.02
N ALA A 269 -3.02 19.26 -4.74
CA ALA A 269 -3.18 18.26 -3.68
C ALA A 269 -4.37 17.32 -3.96
N LYS A 270 -5.49 17.86 -4.45
CA LYS A 270 -6.65 17.05 -4.88
C LYS A 270 -6.34 16.14 -6.07
N LEU A 271 -5.61 16.63 -7.06
CA LEU A 271 -5.21 15.78 -8.19
C LEU A 271 -4.29 14.64 -7.75
N GLU A 272 -3.26 14.89 -6.93
CA GLU A 272 -2.41 13.82 -6.40
C GLU A 272 -3.22 12.81 -5.58
N PHE A 273 -4.16 13.29 -4.76
CA PHE A 273 -5.06 12.43 -4.00
C PHE A 273 -5.92 11.55 -4.92
N VAL A 274 -6.53 12.11 -5.97
CA VAL A 274 -7.36 11.37 -6.93
C VAL A 274 -6.54 10.35 -7.72
N ASP A 275 -5.33 10.70 -8.14
CA ASP A 275 -4.41 9.77 -8.81
C ASP A 275 -4.13 8.55 -7.91
N VAL A 276 -3.90 8.76 -6.62
CA VAL A 276 -3.69 7.68 -5.65
C VAL A 276 -4.93 6.79 -5.49
N LEU A 277 -6.14 7.37 -5.49
CA LEU A 277 -7.38 6.58 -5.41
C LEU A 277 -7.58 5.64 -6.60
N SER A 278 -6.95 5.93 -7.74
CA SER A 278 -7.02 5.07 -8.93
C SER A 278 -6.08 3.85 -8.86
N LEU A 279 -5.10 3.85 -7.94
CA LEU A 279 -4.06 2.83 -7.87
C LEU A 279 -4.57 1.39 -7.73
N PRO A 280 -5.59 1.06 -6.90
CA PRO A 280 -6.15 -0.29 -6.86
C PRO A 280 -6.65 -0.78 -8.23
N TYR A 281 -7.32 0.10 -8.98
CA TYR A 281 -7.84 -0.24 -10.31
C TYR A 281 -6.70 -0.47 -11.30
N ILE A 282 -5.67 0.38 -11.27
CA ILE A 282 -4.47 0.23 -12.10
C ILE A 282 -3.72 -1.06 -11.77
N ALA A 283 -3.58 -1.39 -10.48
CA ALA A 283 -2.87 -2.58 -10.00
C ALA A 283 -3.55 -3.89 -10.44
N ILE A 284 -4.87 -3.94 -10.44
CA ILE A 284 -5.63 -5.11 -10.91
C ILE A 284 -5.66 -5.15 -12.46
N GLY A 285 -5.73 -3.98 -13.10
CA GLY A 285 -5.88 -3.85 -14.54
C GLY A 285 -7.15 -4.53 -15.05
N ASN A 286 -7.07 -5.18 -16.22
CA ASN A 286 -8.20 -5.86 -16.85
C ASN A 286 -8.37 -7.32 -16.39
N ASN A 287 -7.78 -7.71 -15.26
CA ASN A 287 -7.82 -9.10 -14.80
C ASN A 287 -9.19 -9.47 -14.22
N THR A 288 -9.67 -10.66 -14.57
CA THR A 288 -10.89 -11.22 -13.99
C THR A 288 -10.62 -11.85 -12.63
N VAL A 289 -11.67 -11.97 -11.81
CA VAL A 289 -11.59 -12.67 -10.52
C VAL A 289 -11.13 -14.12 -10.71
N ASP A 290 -11.61 -14.82 -11.74
CA ASP A 290 -11.18 -16.19 -12.06
C ASP A 290 -9.68 -16.28 -12.38
N SER A 291 -9.16 -15.34 -13.19
CA SER A 291 -7.73 -15.25 -13.50
C SER A 291 -6.91 -15.07 -12.22
N MET A 292 -7.36 -14.17 -11.34
CA MET A 292 -6.70 -13.96 -10.06
C MET A 292 -6.77 -15.20 -9.16
N ILE A 293 -7.90 -15.90 -9.06
CA ILE A 293 -8.04 -17.14 -8.27
C ILE A 293 -7.13 -18.25 -8.82
N ALA A 294 -6.95 -18.34 -10.13
CA ALA A 294 -6.11 -19.35 -10.76
C ALA A 294 -4.62 -19.20 -10.40
N GLN A 295 -4.17 -18.00 -9.99
CA GLN A 295 -2.81 -17.77 -9.54
C GLN A 295 -2.56 -18.44 -8.18
N ARG A 296 -1.65 -19.42 -8.17
CA ARG A 296 -1.33 -20.24 -6.99
C ARG A 296 0.17 -20.48 -6.83
N GLU A 297 0.98 -19.51 -7.23
CA GLU A 297 2.42 -19.65 -7.23
C GLU A 297 2.96 -19.70 -5.79
N ASP A 298 3.66 -20.79 -5.47
CA ASP A 298 4.52 -20.86 -4.29
C ASP A 298 5.76 -19.98 -4.51
N PHE A 299 6.34 -19.47 -3.43
CA PHE A 299 7.61 -18.75 -3.51
C PHE A 299 8.74 -19.62 -2.94
N ASP A 300 9.81 -19.79 -3.70
CA ASP A 300 10.99 -20.53 -3.27
C ASP A 300 12.13 -19.55 -2.99
N LEU A 301 12.43 -19.38 -1.71
CA LEU A 301 13.47 -18.47 -1.23
C LEU A 301 14.87 -18.87 -1.71
N LYS A 302 15.07 -20.14 -2.12
CA LYS A 302 16.36 -20.69 -2.54
C LYS A 302 16.71 -20.32 -3.97
N ILE A 303 15.72 -20.28 -4.86
CA ILE A 303 15.94 -20.10 -6.30
C ILE A 303 16.66 -18.78 -6.57
N ASP A 304 16.27 -17.73 -5.85
CA ASP A 304 16.76 -16.37 -6.03
C ASP A 304 17.66 -15.90 -4.86
N ALA A 305 18.20 -16.83 -4.05
CA ALA A 305 19.08 -16.50 -2.94
C ALA A 305 20.49 -16.13 -3.41
N LEU A 306 20.96 -14.93 -3.01
CA LEU A 306 22.37 -14.53 -3.12
C LEU A 306 23.21 -15.07 -1.96
N GLY A 307 22.56 -15.35 -0.82
CA GLY A 307 23.18 -15.95 0.36
C GLY A 307 23.28 -17.48 0.27
N LYS A 308 24.17 -18.08 1.06
CA LYS A 308 24.24 -19.55 1.16
C LYS A 308 22.98 -20.07 1.84
N TRP A 309 22.11 -20.78 1.11
CA TRP A 309 20.90 -21.39 1.66
C TRP A 309 21.09 -22.82 2.18
N ASP A 310 22.04 -23.57 1.64
CA ASP A 310 22.33 -24.94 2.07
C ASP A 310 23.54 -24.96 3.03
N LYS A 311 23.27 -25.01 4.33
CA LYS A 311 24.20 -25.42 5.40
C LYS A 311 23.44 -26.17 6.49
#